data_AF-A0A352KKB6-F1
#
_entry.id   AF-A0A352KKB6-F1
#
_cell.length_a   1.000
_cell.length_b   1.000
_cell.length_c   1.000
_cell.angle_alpha   90.00
_cell.angle_beta   90.00
_cell.angle_gamma   90.00
#
_symmetry.space_group_name_H-M   'P 1'
#
loop_
_entity.id
_entity.type
_entity.pdbx_description
1 polymer ?
#
loop_
_entity_poly.entity_id
_entity_poly.type
_entity_poly.pdbx_seq_one_letter_code
_entity_poly.pdbx_strand_id
1 'polypeptide(L)'
;MLNRDGQLGPMQGKQSRGILAIEMLSTRHLQEALELLTPTKLGTFRAFNAVIADPTHAYWLRWNGDEFGVFPIEAGLHMLASGDLNEDRHGRVAYHLPLWRVANAPDMQSWGDWPKLLASRAHAPEDTNLGAMCIQTDFDYGTVSSSLIAWDQQERIRWHFAPGAPDTTPYTEVSVEQ
;
A
#
# COMPACT_ATOMS: atom_id res chain seq x y z
N MET A 1 -1.75 -4.43 -0.82
CA MET A 1 -2.86 -4.68 -1.77
C MET A 1 -3.77 -3.46 -1.79
N LEU A 2 -4.11 -2.93 -2.95
CA LEU A 2 -4.93 -1.71 -3.12
C LEU A 2 -5.95 -1.90 -4.25
N ASN A 3 -7.11 -1.25 -4.12
CA ASN A 3 -8.10 -1.19 -5.20
C ASN A 3 -7.63 -0.20 -6.26
N ARG A 4 -7.88 -0.52 -7.53
CA ARG A 4 -7.75 0.47 -8.61
C ARG A 4 -8.99 1.37 -8.69
N ASP A 5 -8.89 2.47 -9.43
CA ASP A 5 -9.99 3.43 -9.61
C ASP A 5 -11.28 2.74 -10.06
N GLY A 6 -12.39 3.10 -9.41
CA GLY A 6 -13.70 2.49 -9.67
C GLY A 6 -13.85 1.03 -9.23
N GLN A 7 -12.86 0.43 -8.54
CA GLN A 7 -12.85 -0.98 -8.14
C GLN A 7 -13.21 -1.23 -6.66
N LEU A 8 -13.78 -0.24 -5.99
CA LEU A 8 -14.22 -0.33 -4.61
C LEU A 8 -15.45 -1.25 -4.48
N GLY A 9 -15.51 -2.00 -3.39
CA GLY A 9 -16.64 -2.85 -3.03
C GLY A 9 -16.67 -4.23 -3.71
N PRO A 10 -17.57 -5.13 -3.23
CA PRO A 10 -17.76 -6.45 -3.80
C PRO A 10 -18.38 -6.40 -5.21
N MET A 11 -18.21 -7.48 -5.97
CA MET A 11 -18.83 -7.68 -7.29
C MET A 11 -19.20 -9.16 -7.44
N GLN A 12 -20.38 -9.44 -7.99
CA GLN A 12 -20.84 -10.81 -8.20
C GLN A 12 -19.83 -11.59 -9.07
N GLY A 13 -19.55 -12.83 -8.68
CA GLY A 13 -18.58 -13.68 -9.38
C GLY A 13 -17.12 -13.31 -9.15
N LYS A 14 -16.82 -12.33 -8.28
CA LYS A 14 -15.46 -11.92 -7.91
C LYS A 14 -15.16 -12.22 -6.44
N GLN A 15 -13.94 -12.65 -6.17
CA GLN A 15 -13.42 -12.94 -4.83
C GLN A 15 -12.85 -11.67 -4.17
N SER A 16 -12.75 -11.69 -2.84
CA SER A 16 -12.03 -10.66 -2.09
C SER A 16 -10.54 -10.75 -2.37
N ARG A 17 -9.93 -9.62 -2.73
CA ARG A 17 -8.47 -9.48 -2.88
C ARG A 17 -7.70 -9.79 -1.58
N GLY A 18 -8.38 -9.75 -0.43
CA GLY A 18 -7.79 -10.15 0.86
C GLY A 18 -7.37 -11.62 0.87
N ILE A 19 -8.12 -12.51 0.21
CA ILE A 19 -7.75 -13.93 0.10
C ILE A 19 -6.45 -14.07 -0.69
N LEU A 20 -6.30 -13.32 -1.78
CA LEU A 20 -5.06 -13.33 -2.58
C LEU A 20 -3.86 -12.86 -1.76
N ALA A 21 -4.02 -11.83 -0.93
CA ALA A 21 -2.96 -11.37 -0.03
C ALA A 21 -2.52 -12.48 0.95
N ILE A 22 -3.48 -13.20 1.55
CA ILE A 22 -3.19 -14.33 2.46
C ILE A 22 -2.48 -15.46 1.75
N GLU A 23 -2.93 -15.83 0.55
CA GLU A 23 -2.30 -16.91 -0.24
C GLU A 23 -0.87 -16.56 -0.64
N MET A 24 -0.62 -15.32 -1.11
CA MET A 24 0.74 -14.87 -1.46
C MET A 24 1.66 -14.86 -0.22
N LEU A 25 1.17 -14.39 0.92
CA LEU A 25 1.92 -14.40 2.19
C LEU A 25 2.19 -15.82 2.73
N SER A 26 1.49 -16.84 2.22
CA SER A 26 1.69 -18.24 2.61
C SER A 26 2.81 -18.92 1.82
N THR A 27 3.41 -18.23 0.85
CA THR A 27 4.55 -18.71 0.05
C THR A 27 5.88 -18.33 0.70
N ARG A 28 6.97 -19.02 0.36
CA ARG A 28 8.29 -18.77 0.96
C ARG A 28 9.12 -17.75 0.18
N HIS A 29 8.87 -17.64 -1.11
CA HIS A 29 9.67 -16.84 -2.02
C HIS A 29 8.78 -15.99 -2.93
N LEU A 30 9.28 -14.81 -3.34
CA LEU A 30 8.57 -13.92 -4.26
C LEU A 30 8.13 -14.64 -5.54
N GLN A 31 8.98 -15.50 -6.08
CA GLN A 31 8.70 -16.26 -7.29
C GLN A 31 7.48 -17.20 -7.12
N GLU A 32 7.37 -17.89 -5.99
CA GLU A 32 6.23 -18.76 -5.69
C GLU A 32 4.92 -17.94 -5.60
N ALA A 33 4.97 -16.75 -4.99
CA ALA A 33 3.81 -15.87 -4.93
C ALA A 33 3.36 -15.40 -6.32
N LEU A 34 4.31 -15.12 -7.23
CA LEU A 34 4.02 -14.72 -8.60
C LEU A 34 3.41 -15.87 -9.42
N GLU A 35 3.84 -17.11 -9.19
CA GLU A 35 3.30 -18.30 -9.87
C GLU A 35 1.83 -18.56 -9.55
N LEU A 36 1.32 -18.08 -8.40
CA LEU A 36 -0.10 -18.12 -8.09
C LEU A 36 -0.93 -17.30 -9.10
N LEU A 37 -0.37 -16.24 -9.70
CA LEU A 37 -1.09 -15.23 -10.48
C LEU A 37 -1.33 -15.64 -11.94
N THR A 38 -1.87 -16.84 -12.14
CA THR A 38 -2.31 -17.31 -13.46
C THR A 38 -3.48 -16.48 -13.99
N PRO A 39 -3.67 -16.37 -15.33
CA PRO A 39 -4.80 -15.66 -15.91
C PRO A 39 -6.16 -16.11 -15.37
N THR A 40 -6.35 -17.42 -15.18
CA THR A 40 -7.57 -17.98 -14.59
C THR A 40 -7.80 -17.48 -13.17
N LYS A 41 -6.76 -17.46 -12.33
CA LYS A 41 -6.85 -16.96 -10.95
C LYS A 41 -7.11 -15.45 -10.93
N LEU A 42 -6.36 -14.67 -11.71
CA LEU A 42 -6.57 -13.21 -11.82
C LEU A 42 -7.99 -12.85 -12.26
N GLY A 43 -8.58 -13.67 -13.16
CA GLY A 43 -9.95 -13.57 -13.60
C GLY A 43 -11.00 -13.67 -12.49
N THR A 44 -10.67 -14.23 -11.31
CA THR A 44 -11.58 -14.27 -10.15
C THR A 44 -11.56 -12.98 -9.33
N PHE A 45 -10.64 -12.06 -9.58
CA PHE A 45 -10.53 -10.80 -8.84
C PHE A 45 -10.96 -9.60 -9.69
N ARG A 46 -11.42 -8.55 -9.02
CA ARG A 46 -11.52 -7.20 -9.61
C ARG A 46 -10.11 -6.61 -9.73
N ALA A 47 -9.93 -5.64 -10.65
CA ALA A 47 -8.66 -4.96 -10.86
C ALA A 47 -8.06 -4.39 -9.55
N PHE A 48 -6.73 -4.47 -9.42
CA PHE A 48 -5.98 -4.15 -8.21
C PHE A 48 -4.53 -3.75 -8.49
N ASN A 49 -3.94 -3.09 -7.51
CA ASN A 49 -2.49 -2.96 -7.38
C ASN A 49 -2.00 -3.77 -6.17
N ALA A 50 -0.81 -4.35 -6.25
CA ALA A 50 -0.14 -4.94 -5.09
C ALA A 50 1.34 -4.57 -5.09
N VAL A 51 1.93 -4.55 -3.90
CA VAL A 51 3.39 -4.51 -3.73
C VAL A 51 3.77 -5.80 -3.03
N ILE A 52 4.77 -6.48 -3.58
CA ILE A 52 5.38 -7.66 -2.98
C ILE A 52 6.89 -7.42 -2.94
N ALA A 53 7.54 -7.75 -1.83
CA ALA A 53 8.95 -7.45 -1.63
C ALA A 53 9.61 -8.45 -0.68
N ASP A 54 10.93 -8.56 -0.81
CA ASP A 54 11.87 -9.14 0.14
C ASP A 54 12.95 -8.06 0.47
N PRO A 55 13.96 -8.34 1.29
CA PRO A 55 14.99 -7.34 1.64
C PRO A 55 15.83 -6.80 0.49
N THR A 56 15.75 -7.44 -0.68
CA THR A 56 16.62 -7.20 -1.84
C THR A 56 15.85 -6.78 -3.09
N HIS A 57 14.58 -7.20 -3.22
CA HIS A 57 13.75 -6.94 -4.39
C HIS A 57 12.35 -6.48 -3.97
N ALA A 58 11.80 -5.53 -4.72
CA ALA A 58 10.41 -5.12 -4.60
C ALA A 58 9.77 -5.04 -5.98
N TYR A 59 8.51 -5.46 -6.07
CA TYR A 59 7.73 -5.44 -7.30
C TYR A 59 6.37 -4.79 -7.07
N TRP A 60 5.98 -3.91 -7.99
CA TRP A 60 4.60 -3.48 -8.15
C TRP A 60 3.90 -4.40 -9.13
N LEU A 61 2.80 -4.98 -8.69
CA LEU A 61 1.92 -5.84 -9.48
C LEU A 61 0.68 -5.04 -9.88
N ARG A 62 0.35 -5.06 -11.17
CA ARG A 62 -0.84 -4.39 -11.72
C ARG A 62 -1.73 -5.42 -12.40
N TRP A 63 -2.97 -5.53 -11.94
CA TRP A 63 -4.05 -6.21 -12.65
C TRP A 63 -5.11 -5.18 -13.03
N ASN A 64 -5.26 -4.90 -14.33
CA ASN A 64 -6.25 -3.92 -14.81
C ASN A 64 -7.60 -4.55 -15.20
N GLY A 65 -7.72 -5.88 -15.12
CA GLY A 65 -8.91 -6.63 -15.52
C GLY A 65 -8.75 -7.40 -16.84
N ASP A 66 -7.68 -7.12 -17.58
CA ASP A 66 -7.35 -7.73 -18.87
C ASP A 66 -5.87 -8.13 -18.94
N GLU A 67 -4.99 -7.20 -18.58
CA GLU A 67 -3.53 -7.39 -18.56
C GLU A 67 -2.98 -7.40 -17.13
N PHE A 68 -2.07 -8.35 -16.89
CA PHE A 68 -1.28 -8.43 -15.68
C PHE A 68 0.17 -8.02 -15.96
N GLY A 69 0.69 -7.14 -15.12
CA GLY A 69 2.08 -6.67 -15.19
C GLY A 69 2.80 -6.82 -13.86
N VAL A 70 4.09 -7.15 -13.95
CA VAL A 70 5.04 -7.21 -12.83
C VAL A 70 6.14 -6.20 -13.13
N PHE A 71 6.28 -5.18 -12.30
CA PHE A 71 7.22 -4.08 -12.51
C PHE A 71 8.20 -4.01 -11.33
N PRO A 72 9.52 -4.07 -11.55
CA PRO A 72 10.49 -3.86 -10.48
C PRO A 72 10.34 -2.44 -9.91
N ILE A 73 10.51 -2.31 -8.60
CA ILE A 73 10.59 -1.04 -7.89
C ILE A 73 12.06 -0.79 -7.59
N GLU A 74 12.62 0.23 -8.23
CA GLU A 74 14.02 0.64 -8.04
C GLU A 74 14.24 1.23 -6.64
N ALA A 75 15.52 1.35 -6.25
CA ALA A 75 15.88 2.00 -4.99
C ALA A 75 15.42 3.48 -4.99
N GLY A 76 14.62 3.85 -4.00
CA GLY A 76 14.13 5.22 -3.85
C GLY A 76 12.82 5.31 -3.09
N LEU A 77 12.23 6.51 -3.11
CA LEU A 77 10.92 6.77 -2.52
C LEU A 77 9.84 6.66 -3.61
N HIS A 78 8.88 5.76 -3.40
CA HIS A 78 7.77 5.51 -4.31
C HIS A 78 6.44 5.67 -3.59
N MET A 79 5.42 6.15 -4.30
CA MET A 79 4.06 6.27 -3.79
C MET A 79 3.08 5.58 -4.75
N LEU A 80 2.20 4.78 -4.17
CA LEU A 80 1.17 4.05 -4.90
C LEU A 80 -0.19 4.36 -4.27
N ALA A 81 -1.14 4.76 -5.12
CA ALA A 81 -2.54 4.96 -4.76
C ALA A 81 -3.43 4.01 -5.60
N SER A 82 -4.56 4.48 -6.12
CA SER A 82 -5.45 3.67 -6.95
C SER A 82 -5.11 3.70 -8.45
N GLY A 83 -4.24 4.62 -8.87
CA GLY A 83 -3.65 4.67 -10.20
C GLY A 83 -2.39 3.81 -10.35
N ASP A 84 -1.45 4.26 -11.16
CA ASP A 84 -0.16 3.62 -11.38
C ASP A 84 0.93 4.14 -10.39
N LEU A 85 2.04 3.40 -10.27
CA LEU A 85 3.14 3.76 -9.36
C LEU A 85 3.73 5.11 -9.74
N ASN A 86 3.85 6.03 -8.77
CA ASN A 86 4.34 7.40 -8.97
C ASN A 86 3.55 8.18 -10.05
N GLU A 87 2.27 7.89 -10.25
CA GLU A 87 1.46 8.60 -11.23
C GLU A 87 1.18 10.05 -10.79
N ASP A 88 1.94 11.01 -11.34
CA ASP A 88 1.82 12.46 -11.03
C ASP A 88 0.46 13.07 -11.40
N ARG A 89 -0.36 12.37 -12.20
CA ARG A 89 -1.74 12.81 -12.51
C ARG A 89 -2.73 12.44 -11.40
N HIS A 90 -2.35 11.53 -10.51
CA HIS A 90 -3.18 11.14 -9.38
C HIS A 90 -3.04 12.19 -8.26
N GLY A 91 -4.14 12.89 -7.92
CA GLY A 91 -4.12 14.03 -6.98
C GLY A 91 -3.37 13.77 -5.67
N ARG A 92 -3.62 12.63 -5.01
CA ARG A 92 -2.88 12.21 -3.81
C ARG A 92 -1.37 12.09 -4.04
N VAL A 93 -0.93 11.49 -5.14
CA VAL A 93 0.49 11.28 -5.45
C VAL A 93 1.14 12.62 -5.75
N ALA A 94 0.52 13.42 -6.62
CA ALA A 94 0.99 14.74 -7.01
C ALA A 94 1.22 15.67 -5.80
N TYR A 95 0.28 15.64 -4.84
CA TYR A 95 0.34 16.48 -3.65
C TYR A 95 1.32 15.96 -2.60
N HIS A 96 1.27 14.68 -2.27
CA HIS A 96 2.00 14.15 -1.12
C HIS A 96 3.43 13.73 -1.44
N LEU A 97 3.72 13.16 -2.62
CA LEU A 97 5.06 12.64 -2.92
C LEU A 97 6.18 13.70 -2.76
N PRO A 98 6.01 14.98 -3.18
CA PRO A 98 7.00 16.03 -2.90
C PRO A 98 7.23 16.29 -1.40
N LEU A 99 6.18 16.22 -0.58
CA LEU A 99 6.29 16.41 0.88
C LEU A 99 7.11 15.31 1.53
N TRP A 100 6.94 14.06 1.08
CA TRP A 100 7.69 12.92 1.58
C TRP A 100 9.18 12.97 1.17
N ARG A 101 9.50 13.56 0.02
CA ARG A 101 10.90 13.72 -0.45
C ARG A 101 11.73 14.69 0.40
N VAL A 102 11.09 15.67 1.06
CA VAL A 102 11.77 16.67 1.90
C VAL A 102 11.66 16.37 3.40
N ALA A 103 10.90 15.34 3.75
CA ALA A 103 10.72 14.91 5.13
C ALA A 103 11.90 14.08 5.63
N ASN A 104 12.09 14.00 6.94
CA ASN A 104 13.07 13.09 7.52
C ASN A 104 12.64 11.64 7.25
N ALA A 105 13.44 10.94 6.44
CA ALA A 105 13.22 9.54 6.09
C ALA A 105 13.41 8.62 7.31
N PRO A 106 12.69 7.48 7.37
CA PRO A 106 12.86 6.49 8.41
C PRO A 106 14.15 5.69 8.21
N ASP A 107 14.61 5.10 9.30
CA ASP A 107 15.61 4.05 9.32
C ASP A 107 15.21 2.97 10.35
N MET A 108 16.10 2.00 10.60
CA MET A 108 15.81 0.92 11.55
C MET A 108 15.66 1.39 13.00
N GLN A 109 16.10 2.61 13.35
CA GLN A 109 16.04 3.17 14.69
C GLN A 109 14.83 4.08 14.86
N SER A 110 14.47 4.87 13.83
CA SER A 110 13.44 5.90 13.90
C SER A 110 12.54 5.89 12.67
N TRP A 111 11.24 6.16 12.87
CA TRP A 111 10.29 6.36 11.77
C TRP A 111 10.35 7.76 11.14
N GLY A 112 11.20 8.65 11.65
CA GLY A 112 11.33 10.02 11.16
C GLY A 112 9.99 10.78 11.19
N ASP A 113 9.70 11.49 10.10
CA ASP A 113 8.47 12.29 9.96
C ASP A 113 7.28 11.46 9.43
N TRP A 114 7.47 10.20 9.05
CA TRP A 114 6.46 9.39 8.38
C TRP A 114 5.16 9.20 9.17
N PRO A 115 5.18 8.95 10.50
CA PRO A 115 3.94 8.86 11.28
C PRO A 115 3.08 10.13 11.18
N LYS A 116 3.72 11.31 11.19
CA LYS A 116 3.05 12.61 11.06
C LYS A 116 2.47 12.80 9.66
N LEU A 117 3.20 12.41 8.61
CA LEU A 117 2.71 12.50 7.23
C LEU A 117 1.52 11.57 6.99
N LEU A 118 1.55 10.35 7.54
CA LEU A 118 0.44 9.40 7.47
C LEU A 118 -0.81 9.88 8.23
N ALA A 119 -0.63 10.62 9.33
CA ALA A 119 -1.70 11.26 10.09
C ALA A 119 -2.28 12.52 9.40
N SER A 120 -1.66 13.00 8.31
CA SER A 120 -2.07 14.24 7.66
C SER A 120 -3.43 14.12 6.98
N ARG A 121 -4.34 15.03 7.33
CA ARG A 121 -5.62 15.24 6.63
C ARG A 121 -5.49 16.24 5.47
N ALA A 122 -4.30 16.78 5.23
CA ALA A 122 -4.07 17.73 4.16
C ALA A 122 -4.25 17.07 2.79
N HIS A 123 -4.78 17.82 1.83
CA HIS A 123 -4.96 17.41 0.44
C HIS A 123 -4.79 18.63 -0.48
N ALA A 124 -4.71 18.39 -1.78
CA ALA A 124 -4.66 19.47 -2.76
C ALA A 124 -5.95 20.31 -2.71
N PRO A 125 -5.89 21.65 -2.89
CA PRO A 125 -7.08 22.50 -2.84
C PRO A 125 -8.21 22.10 -3.80
N GLU A 126 -7.87 21.51 -4.93
CA GLU A 126 -8.79 21.01 -5.96
C GLU A 126 -9.33 19.60 -5.69
N ASP A 127 -8.77 18.89 -4.70
CA ASP A 127 -9.20 17.54 -4.32
C ASP A 127 -10.21 17.59 -3.16
N THR A 128 -10.84 16.47 -2.88
CA THR A 128 -11.68 16.25 -1.71
C THR A 128 -10.86 15.67 -0.55
N ASN A 129 -11.50 15.43 0.60
CA ASN A 129 -10.88 14.69 1.71
C ASN A 129 -10.34 13.30 1.29
N LEU A 130 -10.80 12.74 0.17
CA LEU A 130 -10.28 11.49 -0.39
C LEU A 130 -8.82 11.62 -0.86
N GLY A 131 -8.33 12.83 -1.12
CA GLY A 131 -6.94 13.12 -1.47
C GLY A 131 -5.96 13.09 -0.29
N ALA A 132 -6.45 13.01 0.96
CA ALA A 132 -5.61 12.98 2.16
C ALA A 132 -4.90 11.63 2.36
N MET A 133 -3.84 11.63 3.18
CA MET A 133 -3.21 10.38 3.66
C MET A 133 -4.08 9.72 4.74
N CYS A 134 -4.55 10.51 5.71
CA CYS A 134 -5.58 10.12 6.65
C CYS A 134 -6.94 10.61 6.14
N ILE A 135 -7.65 9.74 5.44
CA ILE A 135 -8.95 10.05 4.85
C ILE A 135 -10.01 10.05 5.94
N GLN A 136 -10.77 11.14 6.00
CA GLN A 136 -11.99 11.23 6.80
C GLN A 136 -13.11 11.78 5.94
N THR A 137 -14.24 11.08 5.95
CA THR A 137 -15.43 11.49 5.23
C THR A 137 -16.63 11.46 6.16
N ASP A 138 -17.70 12.14 5.74
CA ASP A 138 -18.98 12.15 6.47
C ASP A 138 -19.86 10.93 6.14
N PHE A 139 -19.32 9.96 5.38
CA PHE A 139 -19.97 8.70 5.02
C PHE A 139 -19.09 7.50 5.43
N ASP A 140 -19.56 6.28 5.16
CA ASP A 140 -18.90 5.03 5.62
C ASP A 140 -17.65 4.67 4.77
N TYR A 141 -16.69 5.59 4.75
CA TYR A 141 -15.39 5.44 4.10
C TYR A 141 -14.33 6.32 4.78
N GLY A 142 -13.17 5.74 5.05
CA GLY A 142 -12.06 6.48 5.65
C GLY A 142 -10.87 5.58 5.94
N THR A 143 -9.80 6.18 6.47
CA THR A 143 -8.64 5.43 6.95
C THR A 143 -9.00 4.71 8.25
N VAL A 144 -9.03 3.38 8.19
CA VAL A 144 -9.39 2.52 9.34
C VAL A 144 -8.18 1.92 10.06
N SER A 145 -7.00 1.99 9.45
CA SER A 145 -5.75 1.55 10.04
C SER A 145 -4.54 2.14 9.30
N SER A 146 -3.36 2.02 9.91
CA SER A 146 -2.11 2.37 9.25
C SER A 146 -0.96 1.48 9.75
N SER A 147 -0.06 1.11 8.84
CA SER A 147 1.12 0.30 9.13
C SER A 147 2.39 1.00 8.66
N LEU A 148 3.42 0.94 9.50
CA LEU A 148 4.80 1.27 9.19
C LEU A 148 5.63 -0.01 9.33
N ILE A 149 6.25 -0.45 8.25
CA ILE A 149 7.02 -1.70 8.21
C ILE A 149 8.40 -1.39 7.66
N ALA A 150 9.43 -1.81 8.38
CA ALA A 150 10.82 -1.76 7.96
C ALA A 150 11.36 -3.19 7.94
N TRP A 151 12.08 -3.52 6.87
CA TRP A 151 12.70 -4.83 6.67
C TRP A 151 14.06 -4.60 6.04
N ASP A 152 15.11 -5.11 6.68
CA ASP A 152 16.48 -4.94 6.19
C ASP A 152 17.11 -6.24 5.69
N GLN A 153 18.31 -6.11 5.08
CA GLN A 153 19.08 -7.22 4.52
C GLN A 153 19.60 -8.22 5.57
N GLN A 154 19.48 -7.91 6.86
CA GLN A 154 19.77 -8.84 7.95
C GLN A 154 18.49 -9.54 8.45
N GLU A 155 17.40 -9.47 7.68
CA GLU A 155 16.10 -10.07 7.99
C GLU A 155 15.47 -9.51 9.28
N ARG A 156 15.90 -8.32 9.72
CA ARG A 156 15.29 -7.66 10.87
C ARG A 156 14.02 -6.96 10.40
N ILE A 157 12.92 -7.25 11.08
CA ILE A 157 11.62 -6.66 10.81
C ILE A 157 11.22 -5.78 11.98
N ARG A 158 10.78 -4.56 11.69
CA ARG A 158 10.07 -3.70 12.63
C ARG A 158 8.71 -3.35 12.06
N TRP A 159 7.67 -3.54 12.87
CA TRP A 159 6.31 -3.21 12.47
C TRP A 159 5.64 -2.38 13.55
N HIS A 160 5.20 -1.18 13.17
CA HIS A 160 4.32 -0.32 13.95
C HIS A 160 2.94 -0.28 13.31
N PHE A 161 1.90 -0.51 14.12
CA PHE A 161 0.52 -0.56 13.66
C PHE A 161 -0.37 0.40 14.46
N ALA A 162 -1.22 1.13 13.76
CA ALA A 162 -2.32 1.90 14.33
C ALA A 162 -3.64 1.20 13.94
N PRO A 163 -4.37 0.58 14.90
CA PRO A 163 -5.67 -0.07 14.66
C PRO A 163 -6.82 0.95 14.54
N GLY A 164 -6.59 2.04 13.82
CA GLY A 164 -7.50 3.17 13.66
C GLY A 164 -6.87 4.26 12.79
N ALA A 165 -7.58 5.37 12.62
CA ALA A 165 -7.04 6.52 11.90
C ALA A 165 -5.77 7.06 12.61
N PRO A 166 -4.62 7.16 11.93
CA PRO A 166 -3.32 7.45 12.56
C PRO A 166 -3.18 8.86 13.14
N ASP A 167 -4.18 9.72 12.94
CA ASP A 167 -4.27 11.06 13.53
C ASP A 167 -4.84 11.07 14.95
N THR A 168 -5.56 10.01 15.32
CA THR A 168 -6.26 9.86 16.62
C THR A 168 -5.90 8.56 17.32
N THR A 169 -5.34 7.60 16.59
CA THR A 169 -4.88 6.30 17.10
C THR A 169 -3.35 6.24 17.04
N PRO A 170 -2.66 6.06 18.18
CA PRO A 170 -1.21 5.97 18.19
C PRO A 170 -0.73 4.67 17.53
N TYR A 171 0.48 4.71 16.98
CA TYR A 171 1.18 3.51 16.55
C TYR A 171 1.72 2.74 17.76
N THR A 172 1.51 1.43 17.76
CA THR A 172 2.13 0.49 18.71
C THR A 172 3.02 -0.49 17.95
N GLU A 173 4.15 -0.86 18.54
CA GLU A 173 5.00 -1.91 17.98
C GLU A 173 4.28 -3.27 18.05
N VAL A 174 4.35 -4.01 16.95
CA VAL A 174 3.78 -5.35 16.82
C VAL A 174 4.92 -6.36 16.90
N SER A 175 4.79 -7.31 17.81
CA SER A 175 5.70 -8.46 17.86
C SER A 175 5.54 -9.28 16.59
N VAL A 176 6.62 -9.42 15.84
CA VAL A 176 6.73 -10.34 14.71
C VAL A 176 7.49 -11.57 15.19
N GLU A 177 6.82 -12.73 15.17
CA GLU A 177 7.50 -14.01 15.35
C GLU A 177 8.40 -14.24 14.12
N GLN A 178 9.69 -14.45 14.37
CA GLN A 178 10.68 -14.79 13.35
C GLN A 178 10.99 -16.28 13.38
#